data_AF-A0A7X7KQY5-F1
#
_entry.id   AF-A0A7X7KQY5-F1
#
_cell.length_a   1.000
_cell.length_b   1.000
_cell.length_c   1.000
_cell.angle_alpha   90.00
_cell.angle_beta   90.00
_cell.angle_gamma   90.00
#
_symmetry.space_group_name_H-M   'P 1'
#
loop_
_entity.id
_entity.type
_entity.pdbx_description
1 polymer ?
#
loop_
_entity_poly.entity_id
_entity_poly.type
_entity_poly.pdbx_seq_one_letter_code
_entity_poly.pdbx_strand_id
1 'polypeptide(L)'
;KINPGAPAPYTGTIQSTKLYTITDAPGGIRGRLTDAPSEVLGIFAVSREKLKTTQTTKLLEGGTRSEAKYRIAVHLAHLSPDNSFSFSGLQPGIYDLFVLLEHDYYTGIVLNRRPNALTPADIQTIEEKLKVSNPYFNEKHIARLSGATGHAAKARALVQELRTLPVTLQSAEVRADIQTRSIKLFLFEEVSVAGAPAWAVEETREILRQEVGPGDTQGAIPEYFCKALSGILVVDDVEHAGDIRLRRDPAP
;
A
#
# COMPACT_ATOMS: atom_id res chain seq x y z
N LYS A 1 0.96 15.62 6.60
CA LYS A 1 -0.08 14.94 5.78
C LYS A 1 0.45 14.55 4.40
N ILE A 2 -0.01 13.43 3.84
CA ILE A 2 0.37 12.93 2.51
C ILE A 2 -0.28 13.81 1.43
N ASN A 3 0.56 14.44 0.60
CA ASN A 3 0.12 15.36 -0.45
C ASN A 3 0.88 15.09 -1.77
N PRO A 4 0.45 14.09 -2.55
CA PRO A 4 1.11 13.71 -3.79
C PRO A 4 1.07 14.85 -4.81
N GLY A 5 2.14 15.02 -5.59
CA GLY A 5 2.27 16.15 -6.51
C GLY A 5 2.85 17.42 -5.90
N ALA A 6 2.91 17.53 -4.56
CA ALA A 6 3.72 18.54 -3.89
C ALA A 6 5.21 18.09 -3.82
N PRO A 7 6.16 19.04 -3.80
CA PRO A 7 7.55 18.74 -3.49
C PRO A 7 7.66 18.10 -2.11
N ALA A 8 8.41 17.00 -1.99
CA ALA A 8 8.72 16.40 -0.71
C ALA A 8 9.52 17.40 0.16
N PRO A 9 9.29 17.42 1.49
CA PRO A 9 9.79 18.50 2.36
C PRO A 9 11.32 18.52 2.49
N TYR A 10 12.00 17.40 2.25
CA TYR A 10 13.44 17.29 2.47
C TYR A 10 14.26 17.34 1.19
N THR A 11 13.86 16.61 0.14
CA THR A 11 14.62 16.59 -1.11
C THR A 11 14.04 17.48 -2.22
N GLY A 12 12.82 17.98 -2.05
CA GLY A 12 12.07 18.66 -3.11
C GLY A 12 11.57 17.73 -4.21
N THR A 13 11.79 16.41 -4.11
CA THR A 13 11.33 15.43 -5.10
C THR A 13 9.81 15.40 -5.12
N ILE A 14 9.21 15.56 -6.30
CA ILE A 14 7.75 15.47 -6.43
C ILE A 14 7.35 14.00 -6.58
N GLN A 15 6.61 13.50 -5.60
CA GLN A 15 6.02 12.16 -5.69
C GLN A 15 4.92 12.15 -6.76
N SER A 16 4.95 11.14 -7.63
CA SER A 16 3.96 11.00 -8.69
C SER A 16 2.55 10.80 -8.14
N THR A 17 1.60 11.61 -8.60
CA THR A 17 0.16 11.41 -8.33
C THR A 17 -0.35 10.09 -8.93
N LYS A 18 0.35 9.54 -9.93
CA LYS A 18 0.01 8.26 -10.59
C LYS A 18 0.17 7.04 -9.69
N LEU A 19 0.69 7.22 -8.47
CA LEU A 19 0.65 6.17 -7.45
C LEU A 19 -0.80 5.79 -7.12
N TYR A 20 -1.71 6.76 -7.10
CA TYR A 20 -3.11 6.55 -6.73
C TYR A 20 -4.00 6.37 -7.95
N THR A 21 -4.98 5.51 -7.79
CA THR A 21 -6.01 5.22 -8.79
C THR A 21 -7.01 6.38 -8.81
N ILE A 22 -7.24 6.92 -10.00
CA ILE A 22 -8.26 7.94 -10.26
C ILE A 22 -9.25 7.32 -11.24
N THR A 23 -10.53 7.32 -10.89
CA THR A 23 -11.62 6.95 -11.79
C THR A 23 -12.77 7.94 -11.62
N ASP A 24 -13.71 7.93 -12.56
CA ASP A 24 -14.93 8.73 -12.59
C ASP A 24 -16.18 7.92 -12.20
N ALA A 25 -15.99 6.75 -11.57
CA ALA A 25 -17.09 5.93 -11.10
C ALA A 25 -17.91 6.63 -10.01
N PRO A 26 -19.23 6.36 -9.91
CA PRO A 26 -20.10 7.09 -8.99
C PRO A 26 -19.90 6.72 -7.52
N GLY A 27 -19.29 5.56 -7.24
CA GLY A 27 -19.09 5.07 -5.89
C GLY A 27 -18.13 5.92 -5.06
N GLY A 28 -18.30 5.87 -3.74
CA GLY A 28 -17.45 6.55 -2.78
C GLY A 28 -17.51 5.92 -1.39
N ILE A 29 -16.66 6.40 -0.48
CA ILE A 29 -16.70 6.04 0.94
C ILE A 29 -16.51 7.33 1.72
N ARG A 30 -17.35 7.58 2.72
CA ARG A 30 -17.13 8.65 3.71
C ARG A 30 -17.18 8.11 5.13
N GLY A 31 -16.43 8.73 6.02
CA GLY A 31 -16.44 8.40 7.44
C GLY A 31 -15.60 9.40 8.24
N ARG A 32 -15.38 9.10 9.51
CA ARG A 32 -14.54 9.91 10.39
C ARG A 32 -13.77 9.01 11.33
N LEU A 33 -12.47 9.28 11.50
CA LEU A 33 -11.70 8.63 12.55
C LEU A 33 -11.94 9.32 13.88
N THR A 34 -12.35 8.55 14.88
CA THR A 34 -12.54 9.01 16.26
C THR A 34 -11.41 8.46 17.13
N ASP A 35 -10.94 9.28 18.07
CA ASP A 35 -9.90 8.93 19.04
C ASP A 35 -8.63 8.34 18.39
N ALA A 36 -8.16 8.94 17.29
CA ALA A 36 -6.90 8.52 16.65
C ALA A 36 -5.73 8.68 17.65
N PRO A 37 -4.85 7.68 17.80
CA PRO A 37 -3.81 7.69 18.82
C PRO A 37 -2.67 8.69 18.55
N SER A 38 -2.56 9.19 17.32
CA SER A 38 -1.65 10.27 16.91
C SER A 38 -2.16 10.94 15.62
N GLU A 39 -1.40 11.89 15.06
CA GLU A 39 -1.81 12.62 13.85
C GLU A 39 -2.09 11.66 12.68
N VAL A 40 -3.25 11.83 12.03
CA VAL A 40 -3.61 11.11 10.80
C VAL A 40 -2.91 11.77 9.62
N LEU A 41 -1.92 11.08 9.06
CA LEU A 41 -1.14 11.58 7.93
C LEU A 41 -1.83 11.29 6.58
N GLY A 42 -2.57 10.19 6.47
CA GLY A 42 -3.30 9.83 5.25
C GLY A 42 -4.18 8.60 5.43
N ILE A 43 -5.26 8.52 4.64
CA ILE A 43 -6.18 7.38 4.60
C ILE A 43 -6.29 6.91 3.15
N PHE A 44 -6.19 5.62 2.93
CA PHE A 44 -6.18 5.02 1.60
C PHE A 44 -7.23 3.91 1.52
N ALA A 45 -7.92 3.82 0.39
CA ALA A 45 -8.81 2.69 0.09
C ALA A 45 -8.10 1.76 -0.88
N VAL A 46 -7.95 0.49 -0.50
CA VAL A 46 -7.26 -0.55 -1.26
C VAL A 46 -8.28 -1.59 -1.69
N SER A 47 -8.45 -1.81 -3.00
CA SER A 47 -9.40 -2.82 -3.47
C SER A 47 -8.91 -4.23 -3.11
N ARG A 48 -9.81 -5.11 -2.66
CA ARG A 48 -9.44 -6.51 -2.35
C ARG A 48 -9.10 -7.32 -3.59
N GLU A 49 -9.75 -6.97 -4.70
CA GLU A 49 -9.63 -7.63 -5.99
C GLU A 49 -9.00 -6.68 -7.02
N LYS A 50 -8.45 -7.26 -8.08
CA LYS A 50 -7.88 -6.47 -9.18
C LYS A 50 -9.03 -5.84 -9.95
N LEU A 51 -9.05 -4.51 -10.02
CA LEU A 51 -10.06 -3.75 -10.74
C LEU A 51 -9.54 -3.33 -12.11
N LYS A 52 -10.46 -3.19 -13.06
CA LYS A 52 -10.14 -2.72 -14.42
C LYS A 52 -9.80 -1.24 -14.36
N THR A 53 -8.53 -0.94 -14.59
CA THR A 53 -8.03 0.43 -14.74
C THR A 53 -7.64 0.70 -16.19
N THR A 54 -7.75 1.95 -16.63
CA THR A 54 -7.26 2.36 -17.95
C THR A 54 -5.88 3.00 -17.78
N GLN A 55 -4.88 2.49 -18.51
CA GLN A 55 -3.57 3.13 -18.60
C GLN A 55 -3.44 3.81 -19.97
N THR A 56 -3.30 5.13 -19.96
CA THR A 56 -3.09 5.92 -21.17
C THR A 56 -1.62 6.29 -21.32
N THR A 57 -1.03 5.89 -22.45
CA THR A 57 0.36 6.13 -22.81
C THR A 57 0.42 7.10 -23.98
N LYS A 58 1.20 8.18 -23.84
CA LYS A 58 1.52 9.05 -24.98
C LYS A 58 2.52 8.34 -25.89
N LEU A 59 2.22 8.28 -27.18
CA LEU A 59 3.09 7.65 -28.16
C LEU A 59 4.15 8.66 -28.66
N LEU A 60 5.34 8.16 -29.00
CA LEU A 60 6.44 8.98 -29.53
C LEU A 60 6.07 9.69 -30.83
N GLU A 61 5.22 9.07 -31.64
CA GLU A 61 4.76 9.57 -32.95
C GLU A 61 3.60 10.58 -32.85
N GLY A 62 3.19 10.92 -31.62
CA GLY A 62 1.98 11.68 -31.35
C GLY A 62 0.76 10.77 -31.13
N GLY A 63 -0.22 11.26 -30.37
CA GLY A 63 -1.42 10.50 -29.99
C GLY A 63 -1.29 9.74 -28.66
N THR A 64 -2.35 9.00 -28.32
CA THR A 64 -2.41 8.21 -27.08
C THR A 64 -2.93 6.81 -27.35
N ARG A 65 -2.35 5.82 -26.67
CA ARG A 65 -2.86 4.45 -26.59
C ARG A 65 -3.41 4.21 -25.20
N SER A 66 -4.63 3.71 -25.10
CA SER A 66 -5.26 3.35 -23.83
C SER A 66 -5.44 1.85 -23.76
N GLU A 67 -4.95 1.23 -22.68
CA GLU A 67 -5.07 -0.20 -22.43
C GLU A 67 -5.76 -0.47 -21.11
N ALA A 68 -6.61 -1.49 -21.10
CA ALA A 68 -7.19 -1.99 -19.86
C ALA A 68 -6.15 -2.83 -19.12
N LYS A 69 -5.92 -2.51 -17.84
CA LYS A 69 -5.06 -3.27 -16.94
C LYS A 69 -5.80 -3.57 -15.65
N TYR A 70 -5.80 -4.83 -15.24
CA TYR A 70 -6.34 -5.27 -13.96
C TYR A 70 -5.26 -5.19 -12.90
N ARG A 71 -5.50 -4.42 -11.84
CA ARG A 71 -4.57 -4.27 -10.71
C ARG A 71 -5.32 -3.94 -9.44
N ILE A 72 -4.69 -4.15 -8.29
CA ILE A 72 -5.21 -3.65 -7.02
C ILE A 72 -5.27 -2.11 -7.10
N ALA A 73 -6.46 -1.54 -6.94
CA ALA A 73 -6.66 -0.10 -6.91
C ALA A 73 -6.27 0.45 -5.53
N VAL A 74 -5.67 1.64 -5.51
CA VAL A 74 -5.36 2.35 -4.26
C VAL A 74 -5.76 3.80 -4.43
N HIS A 75 -6.70 4.27 -3.63
CA HIS A 75 -7.19 5.64 -3.67
C HIS A 75 -6.70 6.38 -2.43
N LEU A 76 -6.40 7.67 -2.54
CA LEU A 76 -6.10 8.55 -1.41
C LEU A 76 -7.36 9.34 -1.04
N ALA A 77 -7.71 9.38 0.24
CA ALA A 77 -8.85 10.15 0.71
C ALA A 77 -8.55 11.65 0.67
N HIS A 78 -9.60 12.44 0.47
CA HIS A 78 -9.61 13.81 0.98
C HIS A 78 -9.80 13.75 2.51
N LEU A 79 -8.90 14.38 3.26
CA LEU A 79 -8.87 14.36 4.73
C LEU A 79 -9.09 15.75 5.33
N SER A 80 -10.15 15.90 6.10
CA SER A 80 -10.52 17.14 6.79
C SER A 80 -9.78 17.29 8.14
N PRO A 81 -9.74 18.50 8.74
CA PRO A 81 -9.07 18.72 10.03
C PRO A 81 -9.67 17.95 11.22
N ASP A 82 -10.95 17.62 11.17
CA ASP A 82 -11.69 16.84 12.19
C ASP A 82 -11.55 15.32 11.99
N ASN A 83 -10.59 14.88 11.16
CA ASN A 83 -10.38 13.51 10.71
C ASN A 83 -11.57 12.89 9.96
N SER A 84 -12.52 13.70 9.48
CA SER A 84 -13.49 13.25 8.48
C SER A 84 -12.79 13.01 7.15
N PHE A 85 -13.12 11.92 6.48
CA PHE A 85 -12.51 11.52 5.22
C PHE A 85 -13.56 11.17 4.17
N SER A 86 -13.18 11.36 2.91
CA SER A 86 -14.00 10.98 1.78
C SER A 86 -13.16 10.47 0.60
N PHE A 87 -13.65 9.40 0.00
CA PHE A 87 -13.23 8.87 -1.28
C PHE A 87 -14.36 9.07 -2.29
N SER A 88 -14.00 9.43 -3.52
CA SER A 88 -14.89 9.49 -4.67
C SER A 88 -14.24 8.77 -5.84
N GLY A 89 -15.01 8.44 -6.88
CA GLY A 89 -14.43 7.78 -8.04
C GLY A 89 -14.05 6.33 -7.76
N LEU A 90 -14.81 5.64 -6.90
CA LEU A 90 -14.59 4.22 -6.60
C LEU A 90 -15.47 3.36 -7.52
N GLN A 91 -14.85 2.37 -8.15
CA GLN A 91 -15.59 1.36 -8.90
C GLN A 91 -16.30 0.41 -7.92
N PRO A 92 -17.40 -0.24 -8.34
CA PRO A 92 -18.04 -1.25 -7.51
C PRO A 92 -17.05 -2.34 -7.09
N GLY A 93 -17.05 -2.69 -5.81
CA GLY A 93 -16.11 -3.67 -5.26
C GLY A 93 -15.99 -3.58 -3.75
N ILE A 94 -15.13 -4.44 -3.19
CA ILE A 94 -14.83 -4.46 -1.76
C ILE A 94 -13.48 -3.80 -1.53
N TYR A 95 -13.46 -2.82 -0.64
CA TYR A 95 -12.28 -2.06 -0.25
C TYR A 95 -11.93 -2.29 1.21
N ASP A 96 -10.63 -2.36 1.47
CA ASP A 96 -10.07 -2.26 2.81
C ASP A 96 -9.40 -0.88 2.95
N LEU A 97 -9.50 -0.28 4.13
CA LEU A 97 -8.86 1.00 4.42
C LEU A 97 -7.48 0.78 5.05
N PHE A 98 -6.54 1.65 4.69
CA PHE A 98 -5.22 1.79 5.30
C PHE A 98 -5.12 3.20 5.89
N VAL A 99 -4.76 3.32 7.15
CA VAL A 99 -4.65 4.59 7.88
C VAL A 99 -3.22 4.76 8.35
N LEU A 100 -2.52 5.72 7.77
CA LEU A 100 -1.17 6.12 8.17
C LEU A 100 -1.26 7.15 9.31
N LEU A 101 -0.59 6.85 10.42
CA LEU A 101 -0.37 7.79 11.52
C LEU A 101 1.12 8.18 11.60
N GLU A 102 1.45 9.09 12.50
CA GLU A 102 2.82 9.61 12.67
C GLU A 102 3.86 8.53 13.00
N HIS A 103 3.47 7.55 13.83
CA HIS A 103 4.39 6.56 14.41
C HIS A 103 4.06 5.11 14.02
N ASP A 104 2.88 4.86 13.47
CA ASP A 104 2.37 3.52 13.15
C ASP A 104 1.32 3.61 12.02
N TYR A 105 0.76 2.46 11.65
CA TYR A 105 -0.39 2.44 10.75
C TYR A 105 -1.36 1.33 11.11
N TYR A 106 -2.64 1.61 10.86
CA TYR A 106 -3.73 0.66 11.00
C TYR A 106 -4.24 0.26 9.62
N THR A 107 -4.61 -1.00 9.44
CA THR A 107 -5.11 -1.48 8.15
C THR A 107 -6.18 -2.54 8.29
N GLY A 108 -7.18 -2.47 7.43
CA GLY A 108 -8.20 -3.52 7.25
C GLY A 108 -7.79 -4.56 6.20
N ILE A 109 -6.59 -4.44 5.59
CA ILE A 109 -6.19 -5.29 4.47
C ILE A 109 -6.14 -6.76 4.91
N VAL A 110 -6.95 -7.57 4.24
CA VAL A 110 -6.96 -9.02 4.37
C VAL A 110 -6.05 -9.62 3.30
N LEU A 111 -4.98 -10.30 3.74
CA LEU A 111 -3.98 -10.88 2.83
C LEU A 111 -4.48 -12.16 2.16
N ASN A 112 -5.29 -12.97 2.87
CA ASN A 112 -5.88 -14.18 2.35
C ASN A 112 -7.27 -14.41 2.96
N ARG A 113 -8.19 -15.01 2.20
CA ARG A 113 -9.54 -15.35 2.70
C ARG A 113 -9.53 -16.61 3.58
N ARG A 114 -8.54 -17.47 3.39
CA ARG A 114 -8.33 -18.70 4.16
C ARG A 114 -7.23 -18.49 5.20
N PRO A 115 -7.24 -19.27 6.29
CA PRO A 115 -6.14 -19.27 7.24
C PRO A 115 -4.80 -19.49 6.54
N ASN A 116 -3.74 -18.86 7.07
CA ASN A 116 -2.40 -19.04 6.56
C ASN A 116 -1.98 -20.52 6.65
N ALA A 117 -1.49 -21.07 5.54
CA ALA A 117 -1.01 -22.44 5.43
C ALA A 117 0.44 -22.51 4.90
N LEU A 118 1.14 -21.38 4.84
CA LEU A 118 2.55 -21.33 4.43
C LEU A 118 3.42 -22.16 5.38
N THR A 119 4.29 -22.98 4.81
CA THR A 119 5.29 -23.73 5.56
C THR A 119 6.50 -22.85 5.88
N PRO A 120 7.38 -23.24 6.82
CA PRO A 120 8.65 -22.53 7.04
C PRO A 120 9.51 -22.39 5.78
N ALA A 121 9.50 -23.40 4.89
CA ALA A 121 10.22 -23.33 3.62
C ALA A 121 9.61 -22.31 2.65
N ASP A 122 8.28 -22.21 2.60
CA ASP A 122 7.59 -21.18 1.82
C ASP A 122 7.95 -19.78 2.33
N ILE A 123 7.94 -19.58 3.65
CA ILE A 123 8.25 -18.30 4.28
C ILE A 123 9.70 -17.90 3.95
N GLN A 124 10.66 -18.81 4.14
CA GLN A 124 12.07 -18.54 3.87
C GLN A 124 12.30 -18.12 2.41
N THR A 125 11.73 -18.86 1.45
CA THR A 125 11.93 -18.58 0.02
C THR A 125 11.25 -17.29 -0.42
N ILE A 126 10.10 -16.94 0.17
CA ILE A 126 9.45 -15.63 -0.01
C ILE A 126 10.34 -14.51 0.53
N GLU A 127 10.93 -14.67 1.72
CA GLU A 127 11.83 -13.67 2.32
C GLU A 127 13.10 -13.46 1.47
N GLU A 128 13.71 -14.54 1.01
CA GLU A 128 14.86 -14.50 0.09
C GLU A 128 14.51 -13.77 -1.20
N LYS A 129 13.34 -14.09 -1.79
CA LYS A 129 12.88 -13.43 -3.02
C LYS A 129 12.58 -11.96 -2.80
N LEU A 130 11.97 -11.62 -1.67
CA LEU A 130 11.66 -10.24 -1.29
C LEU A 130 12.95 -9.43 -1.18
N LYS A 131 13.96 -9.95 -0.49
CA LYS A 131 15.26 -9.28 -0.27
C LYS A 131 15.87 -8.74 -1.57
N VAL A 132 15.79 -9.52 -2.65
CA VAL A 132 16.39 -9.18 -3.97
C VAL A 132 15.44 -8.45 -4.94
N SER A 133 14.17 -8.28 -4.60
CA SER A 133 13.13 -7.79 -5.54
C SER A 133 13.34 -6.34 -6.03
N ASN A 134 13.90 -5.46 -5.21
CA ASN A 134 14.22 -4.08 -5.56
C ASN A 134 15.46 -3.60 -4.80
N PRO A 135 16.61 -3.40 -5.48
CA PRO A 135 17.86 -3.01 -4.82
C PRO A 135 17.88 -1.55 -4.37
N TYR A 136 16.97 -0.69 -4.87
CA TYR A 136 16.88 0.68 -4.40
C TYR A 136 16.58 0.72 -2.90
N PHE A 137 15.66 -0.10 -2.41
CA PHE A 137 15.38 -0.20 -0.98
C PHE A 137 16.29 -1.24 -0.33
N ASN A 138 17.27 -0.77 0.43
CA ASN A 138 18.30 -1.63 1.04
C ASN A 138 17.79 -2.43 2.25
N GLU A 139 16.65 -2.04 2.83
CA GLU A 139 15.99 -2.79 3.90
C GLU A 139 14.54 -3.13 3.50
N LYS A 140 14.08 -4.31 3.94
CA LYS A 140 12.72 -4.80 3.67
C LYS A 140 12.20 -5.51 4.91
N HIS A 141 11.02 -5.11 5.36
CA HIS A 141 10.39 -5.57 6.60
C HIS A 141 9.00 -6.10 6.28
N ILE A 142 8.76 -7.40 6.51
CA ILE A 142 7.44 -8.00 6.35
C ILE A 142 6.62 -7.67 7.60
N ALA A 143 5.55 -6.89 7.44
CA ALA A 143 4.63 -6.59 8.53
C ALA A 143 3.65 -7.75 8.77
N ARG A 144 3.10 -8.30 7.67
CA ARG A 144 2.28 -9.51 7.69
C ARG A 144 2.48 -10.31 6.41
N LEU A 145 2.38 -11.63 6.52
CA LEU A 145 2.46 -12.60 5.42
C LEU A 145 1.39 -13.67 5.62
N SER A 146 0.63 -13.96 4.57
CA SER A 146 -0.35 -15.05 4.58
C SER A 146 -0.52 -15.63 3.18
N GLY A 147 -0.71 -16.94 3.09
CA GLY A 147 -0.84 -17.63 1.81
C GLY A 147 -1.27 -19.08 1.95
N ALA A 148 -1.29 -19.77 0.82
CA ALA A 148 -1.42 -21.22 0.75
C ALA A 148 -0.09 -21.85 0.34
N THR A 149 0.01 -23.18 0.46
CA THR A 149 1.18 -23.97 0.00
C THR A 149 0.80 -24.86 -1.20
N GLY A 150 1.79 -25.36 -1.92
CA GLY A 150 1.64 -26.22 -3.09
C GLY A 150 1.72 -25.49 -4.44
N HIS A 151 1.69 -26.26 -5.52
CA HIS A 151 1.87 -25.75 -6.88
C HIS A 151 0.86 -24.65 -7.24
N ALA A 152 1.35 -23.55 -7.82
CA ALA A 152 0.55 -22.37 -8.18
C ALA A 152 -0.19 -21.72 -7.00
N ALA A 153 0.20 -22.05 -5.76
CA ALA A 153 -0.35 -21.40 -4.58
C ALA A 153 -0.01 -19.91 -4.58
N LYS A 154 -0.88 -19.12 -3.94
CA LYS A 154 -0.73 -17.67 -3.84
C LYS A 154 -0.42 -17.29 -2.39
N ALA A 155 0.46 -16.31 -2.25
CA ALA A 155 0.74 -15.65 -1.00
C ALA A 155 0.71 -14.13 -1.18
N ARG A 156 0.39 -13.40 -0.12
CA ARG A 156 0.46 -11.95 -0.10
C ARG A 156 1.23 -11.49 1.12
N ALA A 157 2.03 -10.46 0.96
CA ALA A 157 2.76 -9.83 2.06
C ALA A 157 2.50 -8.32 2.07
N LEU A 158 2.26 -7.77 3.25
CA LEU A 158 2.34 -6.34 3.48
C LEU A 158 3.76 -6.02 3.93
N VAL A 159 4.47 -5.22 3.15
CA VAL A 159 5.92 -5.01 3.30
C VAL A 159 6.22 -3.53 3.40
N GLN A 160 7.14 -3.18 4.29
CA GLN A 160 7.79 -1.88 4.33
C GLN A 160 9.18 -2.00 3.71
N GLU A 161 9.40 -1.27 2.62
CA GLU A 161 10.70 -1.11 1.99
C GLU A 161 11.32 0.23 2.41
N LEU A 162 12.57 0.21 2.87
CA LEU A 162 13.27 1.41 3.35
C LEU A 162 14.57 1.65 2.58
N ARG A 163 14.81 2.93 2.27
CA ARG A 163 16.04 3.45 1.70
C ARG A 163 16.72 4.26 2.79
N THR A 164 17.76 3.70 3.43
CA THR A 164 18.40 4.28 4.63
C THR A 164 19.83 4.77 4.42
N LEU A 165 20.48 4.41 3.30
CA LEU A 165 21.77 5.01 2.92
C LEU A 165 21.62 6.52 2.60
N PRO A 166 22.71 7.31 2.63
CA PRO A 166 22.65 8.73 2.35
C PRO A 166 22.07 9.09 0.97
N VAL A 167 21.49 10.29 0.89
CA VAL A 167 20.95 10.91 -0.32
C VAL A 167 21.78 12.13 -0.68
N THR A 168 22.17 12.27 -1.94
CA THR A 168 22.83 13.47 -2.46
C THR A 168 21.77 14.38 -3.08
N LEU A 169 21.62 15.59 -2.56
CA LEU A 169 20.68 16.59 -3.05
C LEU A 169 21.19 17.25 -4.34
N GLN A 170 20.32 18.00 -5.03
CA GLN A 170 20.72 18.80 -6.21
C GLN A 170 21.77 19.87 -5.87
N SER A 171 21.82 20.32 -4.61
CA SER A 171 22.86 21.21 -4.07
C SER A 171 24.22 20.53 -3.86
N ALA A 172 24.35 19.24 -4.18
CA ALA A 172 25.48 18.35 -3.86
C ALA A 172 25.68 18.06 -2.36
N GLU A 173 24.81 18.55 -1.49
CA GLU A 173 24.79 18.19 -0.07
C GLU A 173 24.42 16.71 0.12
N VAL A 174 25.17 16.01 0.98
CA VAL A 174 24.89 14.61 1.33
C VAL A 174 24.18 14.55 2.68
N ARG A 175 22.99 13.95 2.69
CA ARG A 175 22.12 13.85 3.85
C ARG A 175 21.91 12.39 4.23
N ALA A 176 22.30 12.03 5.46
CA ALA A 176 22.16 10.68 6.03
C ALA A 176 20.95 10.54 6.99
N ASP A 177 20.29 11.67 7.26
CA ASP A 177 19.14 11.83 8.14
C ASP A 177 17.79 11.77 7.41
N ILE A 178 17.82 11.59 6.08
CA ILE A 178 16.63 11.41 5.23
C ILE A 178 16.54 9.95 4.81
N GLN A 179 15.35 9.37 4.91
CA GLN A 179 15.05 8.03 4.41
C GLN A 179 13.82 8.07 3.50
N THR A 180 13.72 7.10 2.59
CA THR A 180 12.46 6.85 1.88
C THR A 180 11.81 5.60 2.43
N ARG A 181 10.59 5.70 2.92
CA ARG A 181 9.74 4.57 3.31
C ARG A 181 8.71 4.32 2.23
N SER A 182 8.53 3.05 1.85
CA SER A 182 7.42 2.64 1.01
C SER A 182 6.69 1.46 1.63
N ILE A 183 5.37 1.49 1.62
CA ILE A 183 4.52 0.40 2.11
C ILE A 183 3.79 -0.19 0.91
N LYS A 184 3.94 -1.50 0.72
CA LYS A 184 3.49 -2.21 -0.49
C LYS A 184 2.79 -3.51 -0.14
N LEU A 185 1.82 -3.86 -0.97
CA LEU A 185 1.27 -5.20 -1.06
C LEU A 185 2.05 -5.99 -2.13
N PHE A 186 2.75 -7.03 -1.72
CA PHE A 186 3.37 -8.00 -2.63
C PHE A 186 2.42 -9.16 -2.87
N LEU A 187 2.27 -9.56 -4.13
CA LEU A 187 1.52 -10.74 -4.55
C LEU A 187 2.52 -11.75 -5.10
N PHE A 188 2.54 -12.94 -4.52
CA PHE A 188 3.45 -14.02 -4.88
C PHE A 188 2.69 -15.22 -5.44
N GLU A 189 3.40 -15.98 -6.26
CA GLU A 189 2.98 -17.27 -6.79
C GLU A 189 4.09 -18.31 -6.59
N GLU A 190 3.70 -19.49 -6.15
CA GLU A 190 4.55 -20.67 -6.09
C GLU A 190 4.67 -21.23 -7.52
N VAL A 191 5.91 -21.33 -8.02
CA VAL A 191 6.21 -21.68 -9.42
C VAL A 191 7.07 -22.95 -9.54
N SER A 192 7.32 -23.68 -8.46
CA SER A 192 8.04 -24.95 -8.57
C SER A 192 7.20 -25.98 -9.32
N VAL A 193 7.86 -26.73 -10.20
CA VAL A 193 7.25 -27.84 -10.94
C VAL A 193 7.51 -29.17 -10.22
N ALA A 194 8.68 -29.30 -9.59
CA ALA A 194 9.05 -30.40 -8.72
C ALA A 194 10.13 -29.93 -7.73
N GLY A 195 10.11 -30.47 -6.51
CA GLY A 195 11.13 -30.19 -5.49
C GLY A 195 10.69 -29.17 -4.44
N ALA A 196 11.66 -28.43 -3.89
CA ALA A 196 11.41 -27.42 -2.87
C ALA A 196 10.61 -26.23 -3.44
N PRO A 197 9.82 -25.54 -2.60
CA PRO A 197 9.05 -24.37 -3.04
C PRO A 197 9.94 -23.31 -3.69
N ALA A 198 9.44 -22.70 -4.76
CA ALA A 198 10.07 -21.59 -5.43
C ALA A 198 9.04 -20.49 -5.65
N TRP A 199 9.18 -19.37 -4.93
CA TRP A 199 8.22 -18.27 -4.99
C TRP A 199 8.69 -17.15 -5.92
N ALA A 200 7.78 -16.67 -6.76
CA ALA A 200 7.98 -15.53 -7.64
C ALA A 200 7.09 -14.36 -7.22
N VAL A 201 7.58 -13.12 -7.41
CA VAL A 201 6.75 -11.92 -7.27
C VAL A 201 5.95 -11.78 -8.56
N GLU A 202 4.63 -11.97 -8.48
CA GLU A 202 3.70 -11.77 -9.60
C GLU A 202 3.46 -10.27 -9.82
N GLU A 203 3.18 -9.55 -8.73
CA GLU A 203 2.83 -8.14 -8.77
C GLU A 203 3.23 -7.46 -7.45
N THR A 204 3.57 -6.18 -7.52
CA THR A 204 3.63 -5.32 -6.34
C THR A 204 2.66 -4.17 -6.52
N ARG A 205 1.94 -3.82 -5.46
CA ARG A 205 1.12 -2.61 -5.39
C ARG A 205 1.65 -1.72 -4.28
N GLU A 206 2.29 -0.63 -4.67
CA GLU A 206 2.65 0.43 -3.74
C GLU A 206 1.38 1.14 -3.24
N ILE A 207 1.22 1.19 -1.92
CA ILE A 207 0.11 1.87 -1.22
C ILE A 207 0.57 3.27 -0.83
N LEU A 208 1.78 3.36 -0.28
CA LEU A 208 2.40 4.59 0.19
C LEU A 208 3.87 4.61 -0.22
N ARG A 209 4.35 5.82 -0.52
CA ARG A 209 5.76 6.17 -0.45
C ARG A 209 5.85 7.54 0.22
N GLN A 210 6.81 7.70 1.12
CA GLN A 210 7.02 8.90 1.91
C GLN A 210 8.51 9.13 2.11
N GLU A 211 8.96 10.38 2.06
CA GLU A 211 10.24 10.79 2.63
C GLU A 211 10.05 11.07 4.10
N VAL A 212 10.96 10.52 4.91
CA VAL A 212 11.03 10.77 6.35
C VAL A 212 12.37 11.44 6.65
N GLY A 213 12.37 12.48 7.47
CA GLY A 213 13.57 13.25 7.79
C GLY A 213 13.68 13.57 9.27
N PRO A 214 14.47 14.60 9.64
CA PRO A 214 14.60 15.03 11.04
C PRO A 214 13.25 15.40 11.64
N GLY A 215 12.89 14.75 12.75
CA GLY A 215 11.63 14.94 13.46
C GLY A 215 10.58 13.88 13.14
N ASP A 216 10.69 13.18 12.01
CA ASP A 216 9.81 12.06 11.69
C ASP A 216 10.28 10.76 12.38
N THR A 217 9.36 9.81 12.54
CA THR A 217 9.72 8.45 12.92
C THR A 217 10.46 7.78 11.76
N GLN A 218 11.73 7.44 11.96
CA GLN A 218 12.56 6.71 10.98
C GLN A 218 12.36 5.19 11.07
N GLY A 219 12.87 4.44 10.08
CA GLY A 219 12.84 2.98 10.10
C GLY A 219 11.49 2.37 9.66
N ALA A 220 11.24 1.12 10.02
CA ALA A 220 9.93 0.49 9.85
C ALA A 220 9.02 0.90 11.02
N ILE A 221 7.76 1.20 10.73
CA ILE A 221 6.77 1.55 11.75
C ILE A 221 5.84 0.38 12.06
N PRO A 222 5.28 0.26 13.27
CA PRO A 222 4.39 -0.84 13.62
C PRO A 222 3.14 -0.89 12.74
N GLU A 223 2.70 -2.12 12.47
CA GLU A 223 1.43 -2.42 11.79
C GLU A 223 0.40 -2.93 12.79
N TYR A 224 -0.84 -2.49 12.64
CA TYR A 224 -1.97 -3.02 13.39
C TYR A 224 -3.14 -3.35 12.47
N PHE A 225 -3.63 -4.59 12.53
CA PHE A 225 -4.89 -4.92 11.87
C PHE A 225 -6.07 -4.31 12.64
N CYS A 226 -7.01 -3.70 11.91
CA CYS A 226 -8.26 -3.19 12.47
C CYS A 226 -9.44 -3.67 11.63
N LYS A 227 -10.31 -4.46 12.24
CA LYS A 227 -11.45 -5.09 11.55
C LYS A 227 -12.44 -4.04 11.02
N ALA A 228 -12.59 -2.91 11.72
CA ALA A 228 -13.48 -1.83 11.32
C ALA A 228 -13.05 -1.13 10.01
N LEU A 229 -11.79 -1.30 9.60
CA LEU A 229 -11.26 -0.78 8.34
C LEU A 229 -11.46 -1.77 7.17
N SER A 230 -12.01 -2.95 7.42
CA SER A 230 -12.00 -4.05 6.47
C SER A 230 -13.36 -4.26 5.81
N GLY A 231 -13.38 -4.47 4.50
CA GLY A 231 -14.52 -5.08 3.82
C GLY A 231 -15.67 -4.15 3.51
N ILE A 232 -15.38 -2.89 3.24
CA ILE A 232 -16.35 -1.89 2.86
C ILE A 232 -16.78 -2.19 1.42
N LEU A 233 -18.02 -2.63 1.25
CA LEU A 233 -18.64 -2.85 -0.05
C LEU A 233 -19.05 -1.50 -0.62
N VAL A 234 -18.56 -1.16 -1.80
CA VAL A 234 -18.97 0.00 -2.60
C VAL A 234 -19.76 -0.51 -3.80
N VAL A 235 -20.91 0.10 -4.06
CA VAL A 235 -21.73 -0.18 -5.24
C VAL A 235 -21.70 1.03 -6.16
N ASP A 236 -22.79 1.79 -6.26
CA ASP A 236 -22.99 2.89 -7.20
C ASP A 236 -23.25 4.24 -6.51
N ASP A 237 -23.09 4.32 -5.18
CA ASP A 237 -23.23 5.55 -4.40
C ASP A 237 -22.13 5.65 -3.32
N VAL A 238 -22.17 6.73 -2.53
CA VAL A 238 -21.24 7.00 -1.43
C VAL A 238 -21.65 6.20 -0.19
N GLU A 239 -20.82 5.23 0.15
CA GLU A 239 -20.98 4.43 1.36
C GLU A 239 -20.62 5.21 2.62
N HIS A 240 -21.37 5.00 3.70
CA HIS A 240 -21.13 5.67 4.97
C HIS A 240 -20.52 4.70 5.96
N ALA A 241 -19.20 4.76 6.10
CA ALA A 241 -18.46 3.97 7.08
C ALA A 241 -18.68 4.46 8.53
N GLY A 242 -19.24 5.66 8.70
CA GLY A 242 -19.56 6.24 10.01
C GLY A 242 -18.31 6.64 10.80
N ASP A 243 -18.47 6.67 12.12
CA ASP A 243 -17.35 6.89 13.04
C ASP A 243 -16.57 5.58 13.24
N ILE A 244 -15.29 5.59 12.89
CA ILE A 244 -14.38 4.47 13.04
C ILE A 244 -13.41 4.77 14.18
N ARG A 245 -13.29 3.82 15.11
CA ARG A 245 -12.26 3.85 16.15
C ARG A 245 -11.17 2.84 15.82
N LEU A 246 -9.93 3.29 15.80
CA LEU A 246 -8.78 2.44 15.53
C LEU A 246 -8.52 1.50 16.72
N ARG A 247 -8.45 0.21 16.44
CA ARG A 247 -8.21 -0.85 17.42
C ARG A 247 -7.23 -1.86 16.86
N ARG A 248 -6.52 -2.53 17.76
CA ARG A 248 -5.63 -3.64 17.43
C ARG A 248 -6.43 -4.93 17.54
N ASP A 249 -6.92 -5.41 16.42
CA ASP A 249 -7.65 -6.67 16.31
C ASP A 249 -6.70 -7.79 15.84
N PRO A 250 -6.96 -9.06 16.17
CA PRO A 250 -6.27 -10.18 15.54
C PRO A 250 -6.49 -10.18 14.03
N ALA A 251 -5.41 -10.30 13.26
CA ALA A 251 -5.49 -10.45 11.82
C ALA A 251 -6.13 -11.81 11.45
N PRO A 252 -6.96 -11.88 10.39
CA PRO A 252 -7.54 -13.12 9.88
C PRO A 252 -6.52 -14.01 9.15
#